data_AF-A0A939TRJ1-F1
#
_entry.id   AF-A0A939TRJ1-F1
#
_cell.length_a   1.000
_cell.length_b   1.000
_cell.length_c   1.000
_cell.angle_alpha   90.00
_cell.angle_beta   90.00
_cell.angle_gamma   90.00
#
_symmetry.space_group_name_H-M   'P 1'
#
loop_
_entity.id
_entity.type
_entity.pdbx_description
1 polymer ?
#
loop_
_entity_poly.entity_id
_entity_poly.type
_entity_poly.pdbx_seq_one_letter_code
_entity_poly.pdbx_strand_id
1 'polypeptide(L)'
;MTKALVLGAFVGLALGTFVTVLVVIVSTILAFAQGRRIDIPGIYSVWADDSVGAAGLAFIPNFVGMAVAVAAVMAICMAVAAFSRTRSVAR
;
A
#
# COMPACT_ATOMS: atom_id res chain seq x y z
N MET A 1 6.73 16.84 21.91
CA MET A 1 5.54 16.22 21.30
C MET A 1 5.45 16.43 19.79
N THR A 2 5.44 17.67 19.27
CA THR A 2 5.32 17.93 17.81
C THR A 2 6.40 17.23 16.96
N LYS A 3 7.68 17.26 17.38
CA LYS A 3 8.80 16.66 16.63
C LYS A 3 8.65 15.14 16.44
N ALA A 4 8.16 14.43 17.45
CA ALA A 4 7.97 12.97 17.38
C ALA A 4 6.79 12.59 16.48
N LEU A 5 5.72 13.39 16.49
CA LEU A 5 4.57 13.21 15.60
C LEU A 5 4.97 13.42 14.13
N VAL A 6 5.71 14.51 13.86
CA VAL A 6 6.21 14.82 12.52
C VAL A 6 7.15 13.72 12.01
N LEU A 7 8.11 13.28 12.83
CA LEU A 7 9.01 12.19 12.46
C LEU A 7 8.25 10.89 12.18
N GLY A 8 7.29 10.53 13.04
CA GLY A 8 6.45 9.35 12.83
C GLY A 8 5.64 9.40 11.54
N ALA A 9 5.09 10.57 11.19
CA ALA A 9 4.37 10.77 9.94
C ALA A 9 5.29 10.61 8.72
N PHE A 10 6.49 11.20 8.74
CA PHE A 10 7.46 11.05 7.65
C PHE A 10 7.93 9.61 7.47
N VAL A 11 8.20 8.90 8.58
CA VAL A 11 8.58 7.48 8.52
C VAL A 11 7.42 6.65 7.96
N GLY A 12 6.18 6.91 8.39
CA GLY A 12 5.00 6.25 7.86
C GLY A 12 4.81 6.48 6.35
N LEU A 13 4.96 7.72 5.89
CA LEU A 13 4.89 8.08 4.47
C LEU A 13 6.00 7.41 3.65
N ALA A 14 7.24 7.42 4.15
CA ALA A 14 8.38 6.82 3.46
C ALA A 14 8.19 5.30 3.30
N LEU A 15 7.81 4.61 4.38
CA LEU A 15 7.53 3.17 4.36
C LEU A 15 6.33 2.85 3.46
N GLY A 16 5.25 3.62 3.55
CA GLY A 16 4.07 3.42 2.70
C GLY A 16 4.38 3.60 1.22
N THR A 17 5.17 4.61 0.87
CA THR A 17 5.63 4.84 -0.51
C THR A 17 6.50 3.68 -0.98
N PHE A 18 7.46 3.24 -0.16
CA PHE A 18 8.34 2.13 -0.49
C PHE A 18 7.57 0.83 -0.77
N VAL A 19 6.63 0.47 0.11
CA VAL A 19 5.76 -0.69 -0.09
C VAL A 19 4.94 -0.56 -1.36
N THR A 20 4.37 0.62 -1.63
CA THR A 20 3.58 0.86 -2.83
C THR A 20 4.41 0.65 -4.10
N VAL A 21 5.64 1.14 -4.13
CA VAL A 21 6.57 0.93 -5.26
C VAL A 21 6.88 -0.55 -5.47
N LEU A 22 7.12 -1.31 -4.39
CA LEU A 22 7.34 -2.75 -4.49
C LEU A 22 6.12 -3.47 -5.07
N VAL A 23 4.91 -3.11 -4.63
CA VAL A 23 3.68 -3.70 -5.15
C VAL A 23 3.54 -3.42 -6.65
N VAL A 24 3.86 -2.18 -7.10
CA VAL A 24 3.89 -1.84 -8.53
C VAL A 24 4.87 -2.73 -9.29
N ILE A 25 6.12 -2.84 -8.84
CA ILE A 25 7.13 -3.67 -9.50
C ILE A 25 6.67 -5.13 -9.61
N VAL A 26 6.16 -5.72 -8.53
CA VAL A 26 5.67 -7.10 -8.52
C VAL A 26 4.49 -7.27 -9.46
N SER A 27 3.52 -6.35 -9.44
CA SER A 27 2.35 -6.40 -10.33
C SER A 27 2.74 -6.33 -11.81
N THR A 28 3.75 -5.53 -12.15
CA THR A 28 4.30 -5.44 -13.50
C THR A 28 4.97 -6.74 -13.93
N ILE A 29 5.81 -7.32 -13.06
CA ILE A 29 6.45 -8.62 -13.35
C ILE A 29 5.38 -9.69 -13.59
N LEU A 30 4.33 -9.73 -12.76
CA LEU A 30 3.22 -10.68 -12.91
C LEU A 30 2.43 -10.45 -14.19
N ALA A 31 2.16 -9.19 -14.55
CA ALA A 31 1.44 -8.87 -15.77
C ALA A 31 2.16 -9.38 -17.03
N PHE A 32 3.49 -9.22 -17.06
CA PHE A 32 4.32 -9.77 -18.15
C PHE A 32 4.44 -11.29 -18.09
N ALA A 33 4.70 -11.86 -16.92
CA ALA A 33 4.89 -13.31 -16.77
C ALA A 33 3.63 -14.11 -17.09
N GLN A 34 2.44 -13.56 -16.80
CA GLN A 34 1.16 -14.22 -17.00
C GLN A 34 0.45 -13.80 -18.30
N GLY A 35 0.92 -12.76 -18.99
CA GLY A 35 0.26 -12.19 -20.17
C GLY A 35 -1.16 -11.69 -19.86
N ARG A 36 -1.40 -11.21 -18.63
CA ARG A 36 -2.72 -10.80 -18.15
C ARG A 36 -2.67 -9.44 -17.49
N ARG A 37 -3.82 -8.78 -17.49
CA ARG A 37 -4.07 -7.56 -16.72
C ARG A 37 -4.16 -7.90 -15.23
N ILE A 38 -3.39 -7.18 -14.43
CA ILE A 38 -3.38 -7.23 -12.97
C ILE A 38 -4.05 -5.96 -12.45
N ASP A 39 -5.17 -6.13 -11.77
CA ASP A 39 -5.92 -5.02 -11.19
C ASP A 39 -5.73 -5.02 -9.66
N ILE A 40 -5.30 -3.89 -9.12
CA ILE A 40 -5.34 -3.62 -7.68
C ILE A 40 -6.53 -2.70 -7.42
N PRO A 41 -7.63 -3.25 -6.87
CA PRO A 41 -8.88 -2.52 -6.74
C PRO A 41 -8.70 -1.19 -6.00
N GLY A 42 -9.11 -0.11 -6.66
CA GLY A 42 -9.08 1.24 -6.11
C GLY A 42 -7.72 1.91 -6.04
N ILE A 43 -6.69 1.33 -6.65
CA ILE A 43 -5.36 1.93 -6.73
C ILE A 43 -4.92 2.07 -8.20
N TYR A 44 -4.66 0.96 -8.88
CA TYR A 44 -4.18 0.98 -10.28
C TYR A 44 -4.39 -0.37 -10.98
N SER A 45 -4.13 -0.35 -12.28
CA SER A 45 -4.17 -1.51 -13.16
C SER A 45 -2.90 -1.56 -14.00
N VAL A 46 -2.30 -2.74 -14.14
CA VAL A 46 -1.12 -2.98 -14.97
C VAL A 46 -1.38 -4.09 -15.97
N TRP A 47 -0.95 -3.93 -17.21
CA TRP A 47 -1.01 -4.96 -18.25
C TRP A 47 0.24 -4.91 -19.13
N ALA A 48 0.56 -6.03 -19.76
CA ALA A 48 1.56 -6.05 -20.83
C ALA A 48 0.93 -5.42 -22.08
N ASP A 49 1.58 -4.40 -22.65
CA ASP A 49 1.20 -3.81 -23.92
C ASP A 49 2.09 -4.37 -25.03
N ASP A 50 1.56 -5.35 -25.74
CA ASP A 50 2.25 -6.05 -26.83
C ASP A 50 2.56 -5.13 -28.02
N SER A 51 1.90 -3.96 -28.11
CA SER A 51 2.13 -3.01 -29.21
C SER A 51 3.39 -2.16 -29.04
N VAL A 52 3.85 -1.96 -27.80
CA VAL A 52 5.02 -1.13 -27.46
C VAL A 52 6.12 -1.94 -26.76
N GLY A 53 5.86 -3.21 -26.42
CA GLY A 53 6.79 -4.03 -25.65
C GLY A 53 7.03 -3.50 -24.24
N ALA A 54 6.06 -2.76 -23.70
CA ALA A 54 6.16 -2.06 -22.42
C ALA A 54 4.95 -2.39 -21.52
N ALA A 55 5.07 -2.10 -20.22
CA ALA A 55 3.92 -2.23 -19.33
C ALA A 55 3.04 -0.99 -19.43
N GLY A 56 1.75 -1.20 -19.69
CA GLY A 56 0.73 -0.20 -19.47
C GLY A 56 0.41 -0.11 -17.98
N LEU A 57 0.39 1.10 -17.43
CA LEU A 57 -0.01 1.37 -16.04
C LEU A 57 -1.05 2.49 -16.03
N ALA A 58 -2.22 2.20 -15.46
CA ALA A 58 -3.28 3.19 -15.27
C ALA A 58 -3.62 3.31 -13.79
N PHE A 59 -3.57 4.53 -13.25
CA PHE A 59 -4.02 4.81 -11.90
C PHE A 59 -5.54 4.94 -11.90
N ILE A 60 -6.23 4.10 -11.10
CA ILE A 60 -7.69 4.03 -11.04
C ILE A 60 -8.12 4.20 -9.58
N PRO A 61 -8.01 5.42 -9.04
CA PRO A 61 -8.35 5.66 -7.64
C PRO A 61 -9.85 5.48 -7.44
N ASN A 62 -10.21 4.69 -6.43
CA ASN A 62 -11.60 4.55 -6.00
C ASN A 62 -11.73 5.04 -4.56
N PHE A 63 -12.61 6.02 -4.34
CA PHE A 63 -12.90 6.56 -3.01
C PHE A 63 -13.29 5.48 -1.99
N VAL A 64 -14.12 4.51 -2.40
CA VAL A 64 -14.56 3.41 -1.53
C VAL A 64 -13.38 2.51 -1.16
N GLY A 65 -12.53 2.16 -2.15
CA GLY A 65 -11.34 1.35 -1.92
C GLY A 65 -10.35 2.04 -0.97
N MET A 66 -10.13 3.34 -1.15
CA MET A 66 -9.28 4.14 -0.27
C MET A 66 -9.84 4.24 1.16
N ALA A 67 -11.15 4.45 1.31
CA ALA A 67 -11.79 4.51 2.62
C ALA A 67 -11.66 3.19 3.40
N VAL A 68 -11.85 2.05 2.71
CA VAL A 68 -11.66 0.71 3.31
C VAL A 68 -10.22 0.49 3.72
N ALA A 69 -9.25 0.85 2.86
CA ALA A 69 -7.82 0.71 3.18
C ALA A 69 -7.43 1.53 4.41
N VAL A 70 -7.88 2.78 4.50
CA VAL A 70 -7.64 3.66 5.66
C VAL A 70 -8.26 3.09 6.92
N ALA A 71 -9.49 2.59 6.87
CA ALA A 71 -10.15 1.96 8.01
C ALA A 71 -9.40 0.70 8.48
N ALA A 72 -8.93 -0.14 7.55
CA ALA A 72 -8.15 -1.34 7.86
C ALA A 72 -6.81 -0.99 8.53
N VAL A 73 -6.08 -0.01 8.00
CA VAL A 73 -4.81 0.45 8.60
C VAL A 73 -5.05 1.02 10.00
N MET A 74 -6.09 1.84 10.19
CA MET A 74 -6.45 2.35 11.52
C MET A 74 -6.77 1.22 12.51
N ALA A 75 -7.54 0.22 12.09
CA ALA A 75 -7.86 -0.93 12.93
C ALA A 75 -6.59 -1.70 13.35
N ILE A 76 -5.65 -1.92 12.42
CA ILE A 76 -4.36 -2.57 12.71
C ILE A 76 -3.54 -1.72 13.69
N CYS A 77 -3.41 -0.41 13.45
CA CYS A 77 -2.68 0.48 14.35
C CYS A 77 -3.27 0.48 15.76
N MET A 78 -4.59 0.50 15.90
CA MET A 78 -5.28 0.40 17.19
C MET A 78 -5.02 -0.94 17.87
N ALA A 79 -5.08 -2.05 17.12
CA ALA A 79 -4.76 -3.37 17.66
C ALA A 79 -3.31 -3.44 18.17
N VAL A 80 -2.34 -2.98 17.37
CA VAL A 80 -0.92 -2.94 17.77
C VAL A 80 -0.71 -2.05 19.01
N ALA A 81 -1.38 -0.90 19.07
CA ALA A 81 -1.32 -0.01 20.23
C ALA A 81 -1.93 -0.67 21.49
N ALA A 82 -3.05 -1.38 21.35
CA ALA A 82 -3.66 -2.12 22.45
C ALA A 82 -2.76 -3.27 22.94
N PHE A 83 -2.16 -4.05 22.03
CA PHE A 83 -1.23 -5.13 22.36
C PHE A 83 0.10 -4.67 22.96
N SER A 84 0.60 -3.51 22.57
CA SER A 84 1.83 -2.96 23.15
C SER A 84 1.60 -2.43 24.58
N ARG A 85 0.41 -1.90 24.89
CA ARG A 85 0.03 -1.52 26.26
C ARG A 85 -0.09 -2.72 27.20
N THR A 86 -0.67 -3.83 26.77
CA THR A 86 -0.81 -5.03 27.62
C THR A 86 0.55 -5.62 28.01
N ARG A 87 1.55 -5.57 27.12
CA ARG A 87 2.94 -5.98 27.47
C ARG A 87 3.65 -5.05 28.43
N SER A 88 3.32 -3.75 28.45
CA SER A 88 3.92 -2.77 29.37
C SER A 88 3.40 -2.91 30.79
N VAL A 89 2.20 -3.45 31.00
CA VAL A 89 1.59 -3.64 32.33
C VAL A 89 1.99 -4.99 32.95
N ALA A 90 2.45 -5.94 32.13
CA ALA A 90 2.90 -7.26 32.57
C ALA A 90 4.41 -7.32 32.93
N ARG A 91 5.12 -6.19 32.87
CA ARG A 91 6.51 -6.01 33.34
C ARG A 91 6.52 -5.06 34.52
#